data_AF-A0A2E2TC91-F1
#
_entry.id   AF-A0A2E2TC91-F1
#
_cell.length_a   1.000
_cell.length_b   1.000
_cell.length_c   1.000
_cell.angle_alpha   90.00
_cell.angle_beta   90.00
_cell.angle_gamma   90.00
#
_symmetry.space_group_name_H-M   'P 1'
#
loop_
_entity.id
_entity.type
_entity.pdbx_description
1 polymer ?
#
loop_
_entity_poly.entity_id
_entity_poly.type
_entity_poly.pdbx_seq_one_letter_code
_entity_poly.pdbx_strand_id
1 'polypeptide(L)'
;MTKNIIYLPGLNGIRAIAAIAVVVSHITLSLDDIGLDSNIFGTYDSGKPRALDLAGYGVSMFFALSGFLITYLLWLEKEKQPIQIRKFYLRRMLRIWPLYYT
;
A
#
# COMPACT_ATOMS: atom_id res chain seq x y z
N MET A 1 -15.39 24.20 14.85
CA MET A 1 -15.68 22.75 14.72
C MET A 1 -14.36 22.00 14.69
N THR A 2 -13.99 21.33 15.78
CA THR A 2 -12.71 20.62 15.90
C THR A 2 -12.67 19.43 14.93
N LYS A 3 -11.73 19.45 14.00
CA LYS A 3 -11.52 18.37 13.03
C LYS A 3 -10.87 17.19 13.76
N ASN A 4 -11.66 16.28 14.30
CA ASN A 4 -11.14 15.01 14.83
C ASN A 4 -10.52 14.22 13.68
N ILE A 5 -9.20 14.26 13.59
CA ILE A 5 -8.43 13.52 12.60
C ILE A 5 -8.38 12.08 13.09
N ILE A 6 -9.19 11.21 12.48
CA ILE A 6 -9.23 9.80 12.86
C ILE A 6 -7.96 9.15 12.33
N TYR A 7 -7.02 8.92 13.25
CA TYR A 7 -5.72 8.34 12.98
C TYR A 7 -5.68 6.91 13.48
N LEU A 8 -5.51 5.96 12.56
CA LEU A 8 -5.35 4.53 12.87
C LEU A 8 -3.86 4.17 12.73
N PRO A 9 -3.04 4.35 13.78
CA PRO A 9 -1.59 4.16 13.70
C PRO A 9 -1.19 2.76 13.24
N GLY A 10 -1.85 1.72 13.78
CA GLY A 10 -1.55 0.32 13.43
C GLY A 10 -1.76 0.03 11.95
N LEU A 11 -2.77 0.65 11.32
CA LEU A 11 -3.06 0.45 9.91
C LEU A 11 -2.00 1.06 8.99
N ASN A 12 -1.38 2.16 9.41
CA ASN A 12 -0.25 2.75 8.69
C ASN A 12 1.01 1.88 8.84
N GLY A 13 1.23 1.32 10.03
CA GLY A 13 2.35 0.40 10.29
C GLY A 13 2.30 -0.86 9.43
N ILE A 14 1.15 -1.56 9.39
CA ILE A 14 1.00 -2.77 8.56
C ILE A 14 1.17 -2.44 7.08
N ARG A 15 0.68 -1.28 6.63
CA ARG A 15 0.86 -0.83 5.25
C ARG A 15 2.32 -0.55 4.90
N ALA A 16 3.09 0.01 5.84
CA ALA A 16 4.53 0.19 5.66
C ALA A 16 5.24 -1.15 5.52
N ILE A 17 4.91 -2.13 6.37
CA ILE A 17 5.45 -3.50 6.28
C ILE A 17 5.11 -4.13 4.92
N ALA A 18 3.85 -4.00 4.48
CA ALA A 18 3.41 -4.50 3.18
C ALA A 18 4.17 -3.85 2.02
N ALA A 19 4.38 -2.53 2.05
CA ALA A 19 5.15 -1.83 1.03
C ALA A 19 6.63 -2.24 1.03
N ILE A 20 7.24 -2.42 2.20
CA ILE A 20 8.63 -2.91 2.33
C ILE A 20 8.75 -4.31 1.73
N ALA A 21 7.81 -5.22 2.02
CA ALA A 21 7.83 -6.57 1.45
C ALA A 21 7.81 -6.54 -0.10
N VAL A 22 7.04 -5.63 -0.70
CA VAL A 22 7.01 -5.44 -2.16
C VAL A 22 8.35 -4.93 -2.69
N VAL A 23 8.93 -3.91 -2.05
CA VAL A 23 10.22 -3.34 -2.44
C VAL A 23 11.34 -4.39 -2.34
N VAL A 24 11.40 -5.12 -1.22
CA VAL A 24 12.39 -6.19 -1.00
C VAL A 24 12.26 -7.29 -2.04
N SER A 25 11.04 -7.70 -2.38
CA SER A 25 10.78 -8.66 -3.44
C SER A 25 11.30 -8.19 -4.80
N HIS A 26 10.99 -6.94 -5.20
CA HIS A 26 11.48 -6.39 -6.46
C HIS A 26 13.01 -6.31 -6.51
N ILE A 27 13.65 -5.86 -5.42
CA ILE A 27 15.12 -5.84 -5.32
C ILE A 27 15.68 -7.25 -5.50
N THR A 28 15.06 -8.26 -4.89
CA THR A 28 15.54 -9.64 -4.97
C THR A 28 15.39 -10.24 -6.37
N LEU A 29 14.31 -9.90 -7.07
CA LEU A 29 14.12 -10.32 -8.46
C LEU A 29 15.09 -9.59 -9.40
N SER A 30 15.37 -8.32 -9.18
CA SER A 30 16.31 -7.52 -9.97
C SER A 30 17.79 -7.86 -9.72
N LEU A 31 18.11 -8.70 -8.73
CA LEU A 31 19.48 -9.17 -8.51
C LEU A 31 19.98 -10.09 -9.63
N ASP A 32 19.06 -10.84 -10.27
CA ASP A 32 19.39 -11.71 -11.41
C ASP A 32 19.97 -10.91 -12.58
N ASP A 33 19.43 -9.73 -12.84
CA ASP A 33 19.90 -8.81 -13.88
C ASP A 33 21.35 -8.35 -13.67
N ILE A 34 21.85 -8.43 -12.43
CA ILE A 34 23.19 -8.02 -12.00
C ILE A 34 24.12 -9.25 -11.85
N GLY A 35 23.63 -10.46 -12.19
CA GLY A 35 24.37 -11.72 -12.07
C GLY A 35 24.52 -12.23 -10.63
N LEU A 36 23.65 -11.78 -9.72
CA LEU A 36 23.60 -12.22 -8.33
C LEU A 36 22.46 -13.23 -8.13
N ASP A 37 22.56 -14.07 -7.11
CA ASP A 37 21.54 -15.08 -6.82
C ASP A 37 20.22 -14.41 -6.41
N SER A 38 19.20 -14.55 -7.26
CA SER A 38 17.84 -14.05 -7.02
C SER A 38 17.03 -14.93 -6.07
N ASN A 39 17.59 -16.04 -5.58
CA ASN A 39 16.88 -17.02 -4.76
C ASN A 39 17.10 -16.81 -3.25
N ILE A 40 17.33 -15.57 -2.81
CA ILE A 40 17.54 -15.21 -1.40
C ILE A 40 16.39 -15.70 -0.50
N PHE A 41 15.16 -15.69 -1.01
CA PHE A 41 13.97 -16.17 -0.29
C PHE A 41 13.61 -17.64 -0.59
N GLY A 42 14.49 -18.35 -1.30
CA GLY A 42 14.31 -19.73 -1.76
C GLY A 42 13.53 -19.85 -3.06
N THR A 43 13.59 -21.04 -3.64
CA THR A 43 12.83 -21.45 -4.82
C THR A 43 11.70 -22.40 -4.43
N TYR A 44 10.69 -22.49 -5.31
CA TYR A 44 9.77 -23.62 -5.31
C TYR A 44 10.40 -24.82 -6.03
N ASP A 45 9.82 -26.00 -5.83
CA ASP A 45 10.16 -27.21 -6.60
C ASP A 45 10.01 -27.00 -8.13
N SER A 46 9.23 -25.99 -8.53
CA SER A 46 9.04 -25.56 -9.93
C SER A 46 10.13 -24.61 -10.45
N GLY A 47 11.15 -24.29 -9.65
CA GLY A 47 12.25 -23.38 -10.02
C GLY A 47 11.91 -21.88 -9.94
N LYS A 48 10.69 -21.52 -9.56
CA LYS A 48 10.28 -20.10 -9.43
C LYS A 48 10.80 -19.49 -8.12
N PRO A 49 11.28 -18.23 -8.12
CA PRO A 49 11.71 -17.55 -6.91
C PRO A 49 10.51 -17.20 -6.02
N ARG A 50 10.60 -17.52 -4.73
CA ARG A 50 9.56 -17.20 -3.72
C ARG A 50 9.31 -15.71 -3.52
N ALA A 51 10.26 -14.87 -3.95
CA ALA A 51 10.13 -13.43 -3.93
C ALA A 51 8.86 -12.96 -4.67
N LEU A 52 8.44 -13.64 -5.75
CA LEU A 52 7.22 -13.29 -6.50
C LEU A 52 5.95 -13.31 -5.63
N ASP A 53 5.80 -14.32 -4.77
CA ASP A 53 4.63 -14.41 -3.90
C ASP A 53 4.69 -13.39 -2.77
N LEU A 54 5.88 -13.08 -2.27
CA LEU A 54 6.05 -12.01 -1.29
C LEU A 54 5.60 -10.66 -1.84
N ALA A 55 5.90 -10.34 -3.11
CA ALA A 55 5.34 -9.19 -3.78
C ALA A 55 3.81 -9.31 -3.92
N GLY A 56 3.29 -10.45 -4.37
CA GLY A 56 1.85 -10.66 -4.53
C GLY A 56 1.06 -10.44 -3.24
N TYR A 57 1.51 -11.03 -2.13
CA TYR A 57 0.90 -10.86 -0.82
C TYR A 57 1.06 -9.44 -0.28
N GLY A 58 2.25 -8.84 -0.42
CA GLY A 58 2.51 -7.46 -0.01
C GLY A 58 1.61 -6.45 -0.73
N VAL A 59 1.48 -6.58 -2.05
CA VAL A 59 0.59 -5.75 -2.88
C VAL A 59 -0.87 -5.95 -2.44
N SER A 60 -1.32 -7.20 -2.34
CA SER A 60 -2.71 -7.52 -1.97
C SER A 60 -3.07 -6.95 -0.59
N MET A 61 -2.19 -7.11 0.40
CA MET A 61 -2.38 -6.53 1.73
C MET A 61 -2.39 -5.00 1.70
N PHE A 62 -1.44 -4.36 1.00
CA PHE A 62 -1.37 -2.91 0.89
C PHE A 62 -2.67 -2.33 0.31
N PHE A 63 -3.19 -2.92 -0.78
CA PHE A 63 -4.41 -2.49 -1.43
C PHE A 63 -5.66 -2.75 -0.58
N ALA A 64 -5.77 -3.93 0.05
CA ALA A 64 -6.88 -4.27 0.93
C ALA A 64 -6.99 -3.29 2.11
N LEU A 65 -5.87 -2.99 2.78
CA LEU A 65 -5.82 -2.04 3.90
C LEU A 65 -6.10 -0.59 3.46
N SER A 66 -5.64 -0.22 2.27
CA SER A 66 -5.92 1.11 1.69
C SER A 66 -7.39 1.28 1.34
N GLY A 67 -8.00 0.25 0.75
CA GLY A 67 -9.44 0.20 0.46
C GLY A 67 -10.28 0.26 1.74
N PHE A 68 -9.93 -0.54 2.74
CA PHE A 68 -10.56 -0.48 4.07
C PHE A 68 -10.53 0.93 4.66
N LEU A 69 -9.37 1.59 4.64
CA LEU A 69 -9.24 2.96 5.16
C LEU A 69 -10.11 3.97 4.40
N ILE A 70 -10.17 3.86 3.06
CA ILE A 70 -11.00 4.73 2.22
C ILE A 70 -12.48 4.58 2.61
N THR A 71 -12.97 3.34 2.65
CA THR A 71 -14.36 3.04 2.96
C THR A 71 -14.72 3.42 4.40
N TYR A 72 -13.83 3.15 5.35
CA TYR A 72 -14.01 3.53 6.75
C TYR A 72 -14.14 5.05 6.93
N LEU A 73 -13.27 5.84 6.28
CA LEU A 73 -13.35 7.30 6.33
C LEU A 73 -14.64 7.83 5.67
N LEU A 74 -15.08 7.23 4.56
CA LEU A 74 -16.35 7.57 3.92
C LEU A 74 -17.56 7.23 4.78
N TRP A 75 -17.53 6.10 5.49
CA TRP A 75 -18.56 5.71 6.44
C TRP A 75 -18.72 6.74 7.57
N LEU A 76 -17.60 7.17 8.15
CA LEU A 76 -17.58 8.22 9.18
C LEU A 76 -18.02 9.60 8.65
N GLU A 77 -17.72 9.92 7.39
CA GLU A 77 -18.20 11.16 6.75
C GLU A 77 -19.72 11.11 6.57
N LYS A 78 -20.26 9.94 6.17
CA LYS A 78 -21.71 9.70 5.98
C LYS A 78 -22.52 9.93 7.25
N GLU A 79 -22.00 9.52 8.42
CA GLU A 79 -22.69 9.73 9.71
C GLU A 79 -22.85 11.22 10.06
N LYS A 80 -22.00 12.09 9.52
CA LYS A 80 -22.00 13.53 9.85
C LYS A 80 -22.61 14.39 8.75
N GLN A 81 -22.41 14.04 7.48
CA GLN A 81 -22.83 14.81 6.32
C GLN A 81 -23.12 13.91 5.10
N PRO A 82 -23.95 14.38 4.14
CA PRO A 82 -24.11 13.67 2.87
C PRO A 82 -22.75 13.53 2.16
N ILE A 83 -22.49 12.34 1.64
CA ILE A 83 -21.21 11.97 1.03
C ILE A 83 -20.94 12.85 -0.20
N GLN A 84 -19.94 13.71 -0.12
CA GLN A 84 -19.49 14.53 -1.25
C GLN A 84 -18.28 13.88 -1.93
N ILE A 85 -18.58 12.89 -2.79
CA ILE A 85 -17.58 12.08 -3.51
C ILE A 85 -16.55 12.96 -4.25
N ARG A 86 -17.01 14.04 -4.92
CA ARG A 86 -16.12 14.98 -5.62
C ARG A 86 -15.10 15.64 -4.68
N LYS A 87 -15.56 16.14 -3.53
CA LYS A 87 -14.67 16.76 -2.54
C LYS A 87 -13.74 15.73 -1.90
N PHE A 88 -14.20 14.50 -1.70
CA PHE A 88 -13.37 13.41 -1.19
C PHE A 88 -12.17 13.11 -2.10
N TYR A 89 -12.40 12.90 -3.41
CA TYR A 89 -11.32 12.63 -4.36
C TYR A 89 -10.42 13.85 -4.58
N LEU A 90 -10.98 15.07 -4.64
CA LEU A 90 -10.20 16.31 -4.72
C LEU A 90 -9.21 16.45 -3.55
N ARG A 91 -9.66 16.24 -2.30
CA ARG A 91 -8.77 16.27 -1.12
C ARG A 91 -7.66 15.23 -1.21
N ARG A 92 -7.95 14.06 -1.78
CA ARG A 92 -6.97 12.97 -1.90
C ARG A 92 -5.95 13.25 -3.00
N MET A 93 -6.40 13.76 -4.15
CA MET A 93 -5.53 14.18 -5.25
C MET A 93 -4.64 15.34 -4.85
N LEU A 94 -5.19 16.41 -4.24
CA LEU A 94 -4.43 17.56 -3.76
C LEU A 94 -3.38 17.21 -2.69
N ARG A 95 -3.51 16.07 -2.01
CA ARG A 95 -2.51 15.58 -1.06
C ARG A 95 -1.34 14.85 -1.74
N ILE A 96 -1.58 14.19 -2.87
CA ILE A 96 -0.58 13.43 -3.61
C ILE A 96 0.13 14.32 -4.64
N TRP A 97 -0.61 15.27 -5.23
CA TRP A 97 -0.14 16.18 -6.28
C TRP A 97 1.16 16.93 -5.96
N PRO A 98 1.37 17.51 -4.77
CA PRO A 98 2.60 18.25 -4.48
C PRO A 98 3.84 17.38 -4.65
N LEU A 99 3.76 16.09 -4.34
CA LEU A 99 4.90 15.18 -4.45
C LEU A 99 5.41 14.97 -5.89
N TYR A 100 4.59 15.30 -6.90
CA TYR A 100 4.94 15.14 -8.31
C TYR A 100 5.43 16.44 -8.98
N TYR A 101 5.14 17.60 -8.37
CA TYR A 101 5.40 18.92 -8.96
C TYR A 101 6.26 19.83 -8.08
N THR A 102 6.73 19.33 -6.93
CA THR A 102 7.73 19.98 -6.08
C THR A 102 9.06 19.27 -6.29
#